data_AF-A0A5R9KTD1-F1
#
_entry.id   AF-A0A5R9KTD1-F1
#
_cell.length_a   1.000
_cell.length_b   1.000
_cell.length_c   1.000
_cell.angle_alpha   90.00
_cell.angle_beta   90.00
_cell.angle_gamma   90.00
#
_symmetry.space_group_name_H-M   'P 1'
#
loop_
_entity.id
_entity.type
_entity.pdbx_description
1 polymer ?
#
loop_
_entity_poly.entity_id
_entity_poly.type
_entity_poly.pdbx_seq_one_letter_code
_entity_poly.pdbx_strand_id
1 'polypeptide(L)' 'MKTNYFFPEFDYCIVQLKRFIHAYKVFTILLTDGRIVHHQPQNVSDFHKWLVQHGIEDLRAPAMN' A
#
# COMPACT_ATOMS: atom_id res chain seq x y z
N MET A 1 -8.16 -19.15 4.55
CA MET A 1 -8.28 -17.67 4.57
C MET A 1 -8.26 -17.17 3.13
N LYS A 2 -9.24 -16.37 2.70
CA LYS A 2 -9.16 -15.71 1.38
C LYS A 2 -8.21 -14.52 1.53
N THR A 3 -6.96 -14.69 1.13
CA THR A 3 -6.03 -13.57 0.93
C THR A 3 -6.59 -12.76 -0.23
N ASN A 4 -7.16 -11.58 0.04
CA ASN A 4 -7.61 -10.72 -1.05
C ASN A 4 -6.40 -9.97 -1.61
N TYR A 5 -5.80 -10.56 -2.65
CA TYR A 5 -4.57 -10.06 -3.27
C TYR A 5 -4.75 -8.71 -3.96
N PHE A 6 -5.98 -8.27 -4.23
CA PHE A 6 -6.29 -7.01 -4.90
C PHE A 6 -7.14 -6.12 -4.00
N PHE A 7 -6.83 -4.84 -3.99
CA PHE A 7 -7.73 -3.82 -3.48
C PHE A 7 -8.61 -3.32 -4.63
N PRO A 8 -9.91 -3.06 -4.42
CA PRO A 8 -10.76 -2.39 -5.40
C PRO A 8 -10.08 -1.12 -5.95
N GLU A 9 -10.34 -0.74 -7.20
CA GLU A 9 -9.78 0.48 -7.83
C GLU A 9 -8.24 0.64 -7.84
N PHE A 10 -7.47 -0.40 -7.52
CA PHE A 10 -6.02 -0.38 -7.56
C PHE A 10 -5.47 -1.48 -8.48
N ASP A 11 -4.65 -1.09 -9.45
CA ASP A 11 -4.25 -1.95 -10.57
C ASP A 11 -3.22 -3.04 -10.23
N TYR A 12 -2.63 -2.99 -9.03
CA TYR A 12 -1.53 -3.86 -8.63
C TYR A 12 -1.94 -4.76 -7.47
N CYS A 13 -1.60 -6.04 -7.57
CA CYS A 13 -1.81 -6.96 -6.47
C CYS A 13 -0.72 -6.81 -5.40
N ILE A 14 -1.03 -7.23 -4.18
CA ILE A 14 -0.19 -7.02 -3.01
C ILE A 14 1.22 -7.60 -3.14
N VAL A 15 1.41 -8.69 -3.90
CA VAL A 15 2.73 -9.30 -4.13
C VAL A 15 3.63 -8.47 -5.06
N GLN A 16 3.06 -7.50 -5.77
CA GLN A 16 3.81 -6.55 -6.58
C GLN A 16 4.27 -5.34 -5.76
N LEU A 17 3.83 -5.21 -4.51
CA LEU A 17 4.14 -4.06 -3.67
C LEU A 17 5.33 -4.37 -2.77
N LYS A 18 6.22 -3.40 -2.60
CA LYS A 18 7.40 -3.52 -1.74
C LYS A 18 7.27 -2.69 -0.47
N ARG A 19 6.94 -1.41 -0.61
CA ARG A 19 6.84 -0.44 0.48
C ARG A 19 6.09 0.80 0.01
N PHE A 20 5.55 1.59 0.93
CA PHE A 20 4.81 2.80 0.61
C PHE A 20 5.20 3.98 1.50
N ILE A 21 4.85 5.16 1.03
CA ILE A 21 4.79 6.40 1.79
C ILE A 21 3.36 6.93 1.67
N HIS A 22 2.74 7.25 2.80
CA HIS A 22 1.44 7.91 2.84
C HIS A 22 1.57 9.41 3.16
N ALA A 23 0.89 10.25 2.38
CA ALA A 23 0.78 11.68 2.60
C ALA A 23 -0.63 12.16 2.27
N TYR A 24 -1.37 12.58 3.30
CA TYR A 24 -2.76 13.04 3.19
C TYR A 24 -3.72 12.03 2.54
N LYS A 25 -3.93 12.10 1.23
CA LYS A 25 -4.78 11.17 0.46
C LYS A 25 -4.00 10.38 -0.58
N VAL A 26 -2.72 10.65 -0.74
CA VAL A 26 -1.88 10.07 -1.79
C VAL A 26 -0.92 9.06 -1.17
N PHE A 27 -0.89 7.89 -1.79
CA PHE A 27 0.08 6.84 -1.52
C PHE A 27 1.10 6.83 -2.65
N THR A 28 2.38 6.95 -2.29
CA THR A 28 3.49 6.69 -3.19
C THR A 28 3.98 5.28 -2.90
N ILE A 29 3.89 4.39 -3.87
CA ILE A 29 4.12 2.96 -3.69
C ILE A 29 5.30 2.55 -4.55
N LEU A 30 6.30 1.94 -3.94
CA LEU A 30 7.38 1.26 -4.65
C LEU A 30 6.94 -0.17 -4.96
N LEU A 31 6.94 -0.52 -6.24
CA LEU A 31 6.70 -1.87 -6.71
C LEU A 31 7.97 -2.72 -6.63
N THR A 32 7.79 -4.04 -6.66
CA THR A 32 8.90 -5.01 -6.62
C THR A 32 9.83 -4.92 -7.83
N ASP A 33 9.32 -4.46 -8.97
CA ASP A 33 10.10 -4.20 -10.19
C ASP A 33 10.80 -2.84 -10.22
N GLY A 34 10.71 -2.07 -9.13
CA GLY A 34 11.37 -0.77 -8.99
C GLY A 34 10.56 0.42 -9.53
N ARG A 35 9.41 0.20 -10.17
CA ARG A 35 8.53 1.30 -10.58
C ARG A 35 7.88 1.95 -9.36
N ILE A 36 7.61 3.25 -9.48
CA ILE A 36 6.89 4.03 -8.47
C ILE A 36 5.53 4.39 -9.03
N VAL A 37 4.48 4.12 -8.25
CA VAL A 37 3.11 4.49 -8.61
C VAL A 37 2.51 5.38 -7.54
N HIS A 38 1.71 6.35 -7.99
CA HIS A 38 0.91 7.19 -7.12
C HIS A 38 -0.53 6.73 -7.18
N HIS A 39 -1.14 6.54 -6.02
CA HIS A 39 -2.52 6.13 -5.91
C HIS A 39 -3.27 7.00 -4.90
N GLN A 40 -4.47 7.42 -5.26
CA GLN A 40 -5.38 8.16 -4.40
C GLN A 40 -6.68 7.35 -4.27
N PRO A 41 -6.76 6.45 -3.28
CA PRO A 41 -7.94 5.59 -3.11
C PRO A 41 -9.16 6.41 -2.71
N GLN A 42 -10.36 5.88 -3.01
CA GLN A 42 -11.61 6.50 -2.54
C GLN A 42 -11.71 6.44 -1.01
N ASN A 43 -11.31 5.30 -0.42
CA ASN A 43 -11.25 5.11 1.02
C ASN A 43 -9.80 4.93 1.49
N VAL A 44 -9.19 6.06 1.88
CA VAL A 44 -7.81 6.15 2.38
C VAL A 44 -7.56 5.22 3.56
N SER A 45 -8.49 5.15 4.50
CA SER A 45 -8.35 4.36 5.72
C SER A 45 -8.33 2.86 5.42
N ASP A 46 -9.19 2.40 4.52
CA ASP A 46 -9.26 0.97 4.17
C ASP A 46 -8.08 0.54 3.31
N PHE A 47 -7.60 1.40 2.40
CA PHE A 47 -6.39 1.12 1.62
C PHE A 47 -5.14 1.04 2.52
N HIS A 48 -4.97 1.99 3.46
CA HIS A 48 -3.87 1.95 4.42
C HIS A 48 -3.89 0.67 5.26
N LYS A 49 -5.06 0.31 5.81
CA LYS A 49 -5.25 -0.94 6.56
C LYS A 49 -4.90 -2.17 5.73
N TRP A 50 -5.34 -2.23 4.47
CA TRP A 50 -5.05 -3.34 3.58
C TRP A 50 -3.55 -3.52 3.34
N LEU A 51 -2.81 -2.43 3.11
CA LEU A 51 -1.35 -2.47 2.97
C LEU A 51 -0.67 -3.00 4.23
N VAL A 52 -1.01 -2.45 5.39
CA VAL A 52 -0.41 -2.84 6.68
C VAL A 52 -0.76 -4.28 7.05
N GLN A 53 -2.01 -4.72 6.84
CA GLN A 53 -2.44 -6.10 7.12
C GLN A 53 -1.69 -7.14 6.29
N HIS A 54 -1.20 -6.76 5.10
CA HIS A 54 -0.39 -7.62 4.25
C HIS A 54 1.12 -7.39 4.43
N GLY A 55 1.53 -6.61 5.43
CA GLY A 55 2.94 -6.42 5.78
C GLY A 55 3.72 -5.53 4.82
N ILE A 56 3.03 -4.68 4.03
CA ILE A 56 3.73 -3.68 3.23
C ILE A 56 4.23 -2.59 4.17
N GLU A 57 5.54 -2.32 4.10
CA GLU A 57 6.22 -1.37 4.98
C GLU A 57 5.77 0.07 4.70
N ASP A 58 5.30 0.77 5.74
CA ASP A 58 5.09 2.23 5.74
C ASP A 58 6.40 2.93 6.13
N LEU A 59 7.06 3.55 5.17
CA LEU A 59 8.37 4.20 5.37
C LEU A 59 8.31 5.47 6.24
N ARG A 60 7.11 5.97 6.57
CA ARG A 60 6.92 7.11 7.48
C ARG A 60 6.32 6.72 8.82
N ALA A 61 5.95 5.45 9.01
CA ALA A 61 5.55 5.01 10.32
C ALA A 61 6.76 5.09 11.27
N PRO A 62 6.58 5.63 12.50
CA PRO A 62 7.64 5.55 13.50
C PRO A 62 7.98 4.08 13.72
N ALA A 63 9.29 3.78 13.79
CA ALA A 63 9.74 2.44 14.17
C ALA A 63 9.11 2.10 15.53
N MET A 64 8.29 1.04 15.56
CA MET A 64 7.80 0.51 16.83
C MET A 64 9.00 -0.06 17.58
N ASN A 65 9.53 0.72 18.54
CA ASN A 65 10.40 0.23 19.61
C ASN A 65 9.57 -0.47 20.68
#